data_AF-A0AAV3WHM0-F1
#
_entry.id   AF-A0AAV3WHM0-F1
#
_cell.length_a   1.000
_cell.length_b   1.000
_cell.length_c   1.000
_cell.angle_alpha   90.00
_cell.angle_beta   90.00
_cell.angle_gamma   90.00
#
_symmetry.space_group_name_H-M   'P 1'
#
loop_
_entity.id
_entity.type
_entity.pdbx_description
1 polymer ?
#
loop_
_entity_poly.entity_id
_entity_poly.type
_entity_poly.pdbx_seq_one_letter_code
_entity_poly.pdbx_strand_id
1 'polypeptide(L)'
;MVLVPHTPIEQVDPPLSPKETLPTMYDLPSEDPEEPGLPDEFHDLQPQLLSRTLRLTKYSRENCFTASDLNLYYDVKHPLWHKRPDWFLVVNVPRLYEGTDLRRSYVSWQEGQHPYVVVEFLSPGTESEDLGRFYNESSNKADDVDRVEEIETTRLTRQNPPSKFEVYEEYLRIPHYIIYSRYTQQLRHFKLDGGRYLEQSQNSNNPRIWLADLEIGLGIWSGVFEDVPSHWLRWCDREGNWLLTDTEQAQLEKEQAQAQLRQAAQNLLATGMEVSQIAEILCLSAEQVQAFFQRE
;
A
#
# COMPACT_ATOMS: atom_id res chain seq x y z
N MET A 1 -71.13 11.56 -18.54
CA MET A 1 -69.65 11.44 -18.60
C MET A 1 -69.30 10.06 -18.13
N VAL A 2 -68.84 9.18 -19.02
CA VAL A 2 -68.38 7.83 -18.67
C VAL A 2 -66.86 7.92 -18.49
N LEU A 3 -66.37 7.59 -17.29
CA LEU A 3 -64.93 7.51 -17.02
C LEU A 3 -64.40 6.24 -17.68
N VAL A 4 -63.48 6.38 -18.62
CA VAL A 4 -62.75 5.25 -19.22
C VAL A 4 -61.61 4.89 -18.27
N PRO A 5 -61.51 3.65 -17.78
CA PRO A 5 -60.39 3.24 -16.94
C PRO A 5 -59.11 3.19 -17.78
N HIS A 6 -58.07 3.90 -17.35
CA HIS A 6 -56.73 3.70 -17.89
C HIS A 6 -56.16 2.40 -17.32
N THR A 7 -56.14 1.35 -18.14
CA THR A 7 -55.26 0.20 -17.90
C THR A 7 -53.81 0.68 -18.12
N PRO A 8 -52.93 0.55 -17.12
CA PRO A 8 -51.51 0.80 -17.33
C PRO A 8 -51.01 -0.11 -18.46
N ILE A 9 -50.36 0.47 -19.47
CA ILE A 9 -49.70 -0.32 -20.51
C ILE A 9 -48.55 -1.04 -19.80
N GLU A 10 -48.64 -2.37 -19.75
CA GLU A 10 -47.61 -3.22 -19.14
C GLU A 10 -46.35 -3.12 -20.01
N GLN A 11 -45.27 -2.58 -19.44
CA GLN A 11 -44.01 -2.44 -20.15
C GLN A 11 -43.37 -3.82 -20.27
N VAL A 12 -43.41 -4.39 -21.48
CA VAL A 12 -42.97 -5.77 -21.76
C VAL A 12 -41.45 -5.90 -21.78
N ASP A 13 -40.73 -4.77 -21.86
CA ASP A 13 -39.27 -4.72 -21.86
C ASP A 13 -38.78 -3.46 -21.11
N PRO A 14 -38.55 -3.56 -19.78
CA PRO A 14 -37.97 -2.46 -19.02
C PRO A 14 -36.53 -2.20 -19.48
N PRO A 15 -36.08 -0.93 -19.61
CA PRO A 15 -34.70 -0.65 -19.95
C PRO A 15 -33.78 -1.34 -18.93
N LEU A 16 -32.70 -1.94 -19.43
CA LEU A 16 -31.66 -2.56 -18.61
C LEU A 16 -31.14 -1.54 -17.58
N SER A 17 -30.68 -2.06 -16.45
CA SER A 17 -30.29 -1.18 -15.36
C SER A 17 -29.11 -0.29 -15.77
N PRO A 18 -28.97 0.90 -15.18
CA PRO A 18 -27.79 1.73 -15.38
C PRO A 18 -26.47 1.00 -15.08
N LYS A 19 -26.46 -0.01 -14.18
CA LYS A 19 -25.28 -0.84 -13.91
C LYS A 19 -24.85 -1.72 -15.09
N GLU A 20 -25.76 -2.02 -16.00
CA GLU A 20 -25.52 -2.87 -17.17
C GLU A 20 -25.31 -2.05 -18.45
N THR A 21 -25.67 -0.77 -18.44
CA THR A 21 -25.75 0.06 -19.66
C THR A 21 -24.93 1.33 -19.62
N LEU A 22 -24.53 1.81 -18.44
CA LEU A 22 -23.71 3.00 -18.28
C LEU A 22 -22.28 2.65 -17.85
N PRO A 23 -21.30 3.52 -18.12
CA PRO A 23 -19.93 3.36 -17.65
C PRO A 23 -19.86 3.07 -16.15
N THR A 24 -19.02 2.12 -15.80
CA THR A 24 -18.65 1.72 -14.45
C THR A 24 -17.39 2.46 -14.00
N MET A 25 -17.00 2.27 -12.73
CA MET A 25 -15.72 2.77 -12.21
C MET A 25 -14.49 2.24 -12.96
N TYR A 26 -14.64 1.21 -13.82
CA TYR A 26 -13.55 0.65 -14.63
C TYR A 26 -13.45 1.24 -16.04
N ASP A 27 -14.42 2.06 -16.44
CA ASP A 27 -14.52 2.60 -17.80
C ASP A 27 -13.97 4.05 -17.91
N LEU A 28 -13.40 4.57 -16.81
CA LEU A 28 -12.78 5.90 -16.77
C LEU A 28 -11.35 5.83 -17.34
N PRO A 29 -11.05 6.49 -18.47
CA PRO A 29 -9.69 6.57 -18.99
C PRO A 29 -8.85 7.48 -18.09
N SER A 30 -7.57 7.14 -17.92
CA SER A 30 -6.64 8.03 -17.24
C SER A 30 -6.47 9.36 -17.99
N GLU A 31 -6.29 10.44 -17.23
CA GLU A 31 -5.96 11.77 -17.76
C GLU A 31 -4.48 11.87 -18.18
N ASP A 32 -3.62 10.96 -17.72
CA ASP A 32 -2.20 10.88 -18.08
C ASP A 32 -1.93 9.58 -18.88
N PRO A 33 -1.53 9.67 -20.17
CA PRO A 33 -1.15 8.51 -20.96
C PRO A 33 0.00 7.68 -20.38
N GLU A 34 0.84 8.27 -19.51
CA GLU A 34 1.93 7.59 -18.81
C GLU A 34 1.48 6.94 -17.48
N GLU A 35 0.23 7.15 -17.06
CA GLU A 35 -0.37 6.52 -15.88
C GLU A 35 -1.73 5.90 -16.25
N PRO A 36 -1.78 4.79 -17.00
CA PRO A 36 -3.05 4.25 -17.50
C PRO A 36 -4.03 3.79 -16.40
N GLY A 37 -3.55 3.57 -15.16
CA GLY A 37 -4.38 3.22 -14.00
C GLY A 37 -4.78 4.44 -13.16
N LEU A 38 -6.03 4.48 -12.70
CA LEU A 38 -6.47 5.46 -11.71
C LEU A 38 -6.32 4.88 -10.29
N PRO A 39 -5.80 5.67 -9.32
CA PRO A 39 -5.76 5.22 -7.94
C PRO A 39 -7.18 5.04 -7.41
N ASP A 40 -7.46 3.87 -6.85
CA ASP A 40 -8.69 3.57 -6.13
C ASP A 40 -8.46 3.61 -4.60
N GLU A 41 -9.49 3.34 -3.79
CA GLU A 41 -9.35 3.33 -2.33
C GLU A 41 -8.24 2.39 -1.82
N PHE A 42 -7.91 1.33 -2.57
CA PHE A 42 -6.81 0.45 -2.20
C PHE A 42 -5.44 1.13 -2.40
N HIS A 43 -5.27 1.93 -3.45
CA HIS A 43 -4.03 2.68 -3.69
C HIS A 43 -3.84 3.82 -2.68
N ASP A 44 -4.90 4.29 -2.00
CA ASP A 44 -4.77 5.17 -0.85
C ASP A 44 -4.37 4.40 0.43
N LEU A 45 -5.12 3.34 0.78
CA LEU A 45 -4.96 2.65 2.05
C LEU A 45 -3.70 1.77 2.14
N GLN A 46 -3.35 1.06 1.07
CA GLN A 46 -2.24 0.10 1.09
C GLN A 46 -0.87 0.75 1.37
N PRO A 47 -0.48 1.87 0.72
CA PRO A 47 0.76 2.60 1.05
C PRO A 47 0.80 3.14 2.47
N GLN A 48 -0.35 3.56 3.01
CA GLN A 48 -0.45 4.03 4.38
C GLN A 48 -0.12 2.90 5.36
N LEU A 49 -0.68 1.69 5.15
CA LEU A 49 -0.36 0.53 5.98
C LEU A 49 1.13 0.18 5.90
N LEU A 50 1.71 0.18 4.70
CA LEU A 50 3.16 -0.06 4.51
C LEU A 50 3.99 0.97 5.30
N SER A 51 3.65 2.26 5.19
CA SER A 51 4.38 3.33 5.87
C SER A 51 4.22 3.28 7.39
N ARG A 52 3.02 2.99 7.89
CA ARG A 52 2.70 2.98 9.33
C ARG A 52 3.29 1.77 10.05
N THR A 53 3.42 0.64 9.36
CA THR A 53 3.97 -0.60 9.92
C THR A 53 5.47 -0.78 9.70
N LEU A 54 6.11 0.03 8.83
CA LEU A 54 7.55 -0.07 8.59
C LEU A 54 8.36 0.21 9.87
N ARG A 55 9.15 -0.78 10.31
CA ARG A 55 10.14 -0.65 11.38
C ARG A 55 11.42 -1.34 10.96
N LEU A 56 12.49 -0.56 10.82
CA LEU A 56 13.81 -1.07 10.46
C LEU A 56 14.70 -1.08 11.70
N THR A 57 15.48 -2.14 11.88
CA THR A 57 16.42 -2.28 13.00
C THR A 57 17.68 -1.43 12.80
N LYS A 58 18.14 -1.32 11.54
CA LYS A 58 19.37 -0.61 11.15
C LYS A 58 19.19 0.88 10.92
N TYR A 59 17.95 1.33 10.70
CA TYR A 59 17.65 2.70 10.33
C TYR A 59 16.54 3.28 11.21
N SER A 60 16.81 4.43 11.84
CA SER A 60 15.77 5.19 12.54
C SER A 60 14.79 5.82 11.56
N ARG A 61 13.55 6.08 12.00
CA ARG A 61 12.54 6.75 11.15
C ARG A 61 13.01 8.12 10.62
N GLU A 62 13.81 8.85 11.40
CA GLU A 62 14.37 10.14 11.00
C GLU A 62 15.43 10.04 9.89
N ASN A 63 15.99 8.84 9.66
CA ASN A 63 16.99 8.55 8.63
C ASN A 63 16.41 7.71 7.47
N CYS A 64 15.09 7.74 7.34
CA CYS A 64 14.36 7.11 6.24
C CYS A 64 13.32 8.08 5.68
N PHE A 65 13.05 7.93 4.39
CA PHE A 65 11.93 8.56 3.72
C PHE A 65 11.07 7.50 3.05
N THR A 66 9.75 7.63 3.19
CA THR A 66 8.77 6.82 2.45
C THR A 66 7.78 7.75 1.80
N ALA A 67 7.33 7.40 0.60
CA ALA A 67 6.29 8.12 -0.11
C ALA A 67 5.50 7.18 -1.02
N SER A 68 4.34 7.67 -1.41
CA SER A 68 3.40 7.07 -2.38
C SER A 68 2.98 8.15 -3.37
N ASP A 69 2.79 7.77 -4.63
CA ASP A 69 2.36 8.64 -5.73
C ASP A 69 3.15 9.93 -5.91
N LEU A 70 4.41 9.93 -5.42
CA LEU A 70 5.30 11.08 -5.43
C LEU A 70 6.26 11.00 -6.61
N ASN A 71 6.36 12.08 -7.40
CA ASN A 71 7.22 12.14 -8.58
C ASN A 71 8.68 11.86 -8.21
N LEU A 72 9.25 10.83 -8.84
CA LEU A 72 10.62 10.37 -8.69
C LEU A 72 11.40 10.69 -9.96
N TYR A 73 12.21 11.74 -9.91
CA TYR A 73 13.05 12.16 -11.03
C TYR A 73 14.40 11.42 -10.99
N TYR A 74 14.89 10.98 -12.15
CA TYR A 74 16.01 10.03 -12.22
C TYR A 74 17.09 10.35 -13.27
N ASP A 75 16.84 11.24 -14.23
CA ASP A 75 17.81 11.55 -15.30
C ASP A 75 18.11 13.05 -15.41
N VAL A 76 19.36 13.43 -15.20
CA VAL A 76 19.85 14.82 -15.34
C VAL A 76 19.84 15.32 -16.79
N LYS A 77 19.90 14.41 -17.78
CA LYS A 77 19.82 14.77 -19.21
C LYS A 77 18.39 15.00 -19.66
N HIS A 78 17.44 14.39 -18.98
CA HIS A 78 16.01 14.53 -19.23
C HIS A 78 15.29 14.90 -17.92
N PRO A 79 15.51 16.11 -17.39
CA PRO A 79 15.11 16.49 -16.03
C PRO A 79 13.59 16.57 -15.80
N LEU A 80 12.79 16.44 -16.86
CA LEU A 80 11.33 16.36 -16.77
C LEU A 80 10.81 14.92 -16.72
N TRP A 81 11.65 13.93 -17.04
CA TRP A 81 11.28 12.53 -16.92
C TRP A 81 11.24 12.12 -15.45
N HIS A 82 10.14 11.48 -15.08
CA HIS A 82 9.89 10.98 -13.74
C HIS A 82 9.06 9.70 -13.82
N LYS A 83 9.01 8.98 -12.71
CA LYS A 83 8.03 7.92 -12.46
C LYS A 83 7.31 8.23 -11.15
N ARG A 84 6.15 7.60 -10.93
CA ARG A 84 5.36 7.77 -9.72
C ARG A 84 5.07 6.37 -9.16
N PRO A 85 5.98 5.83 -8.33
CA PRO A 85 5.77 4.52 -7.73
C PRO A 85 4.64 4.59 -6.70
N ASP A 86 3.81 3.55 -6.63
CA ASP A 86 2.72 3.47 -5.64
C ASP A 86 3.25 3.54 -4.20
N TRP A 87 4.42 2.95 -3.95
CA TRP A 87 5.15 3.15 -2.69
C TRP A 87 6.65 2.93 -2.87
N PHE A 88 7.46 3.75 -2.20
CA PHE A 88 8.90 3.52 -2.12
C PHE A 88 9.52 3.91 -0.78
N LEU A 89 10.66 3.28 -0.47
CA LEU A 89 11.51 3.55 0.69
C LEU A 89 12.89 3.99 0.23
N VAL A 90 13.38 5.06 0.83
CA VAL A 90 14.77 5.48 0.76
C VAL A 90 15.38 5.43 2.16
N VAL A 91 16.56 4.82 2.29
CA VAL A 91 17.32 4.74 3.54
C VAL A 91 18.54 5.65 3.49
N ASN A 92 19.06 6.04 4.66
CA ASN A 92 20.16 6.99 4.81
C ASN A 92 19.85 8.38 4.24
N VAL A 93 18.57 8.79 4.32
CA VAL A 93 18.15 10.15 3.98
C VAL A 93 17.31 10.73 5.12
N PRO A 94 17.45 12.02 5.44
CA PRO A 94 16.62 12.64 6.45
C PRO A 94 15.13 12.60 6.07
N ARG A 95 14.27 12.40 7.07
CA ARG A 95 12.82 12.42 6.89
C ARG A 95 12.33 13.73 6.27
N LEU A 96 12.89 14.85 6.70
CA LEU A 96 12.62 16.19 6.18
C LEU A 96 13.64 16.59 5.12
N TYR A 97 13.17 17.20 4.04
CA TYR A 97 14.03 17.81 3.03
C TYR A 97 14.72 19.04 3.64
N GLU A 98 16.06 19.11 3.49
CA GLU A 98 16.91 20.14 4.10
C GLU A 98 16.71 20.33 5.62
N GLY A 99 16.15 19.32 6.30
CA GLY A 99 15.89 19.32 7.74
C GLY A 99 14.64 20.09 8.18
N THR A 100 13.88 20.70 7.27
CA THR A 100 12.73 21.55 7.62
C THR A 100 11.45 21.25 6.86
N ASP A 101 11.55 20.86 5.58
CA ASP A 101 10.39 20.79 4.70
C ASP A 101 9.94 19.37 4.36
N LEU A 102 8.68 19.26 3.94
CA LEU A 102 8.17 18.05 3.30
C LEU A 102 8.52 18.06 1.80
N ARG A 103 8.67 16.88 1.23
CA ARG A 103 9.01 16.69 -0.19
C ARG A 103 7.76 16.83 -1.07
N ARG A 104 7.86 17.64 -2.12
CA ARG A 104 6.86 17.71 -3.21
C ARG A 104 7.14 16.74 -4.35
N SER A 105 8.39 16.31 -4.44
CA SER A 105 8.91 15.31 -5.36
C SER A 105 10.21 14.75 -4.76
N TYR A 106 10.67 13.64 -5.30
CA TYR A 106 11.97 13.06 -4.98
C TYR A 106 12.91 13.25 -6.18
N VAL A 107 13.82 14.21 -6.08
CA VAL A 107 14.76 14.54 -7.16
C VAL A 107 16.09 13.84 -6.90
N SER A 108 16.29 12.69 -7.53
CA SER A 108 17.39 11.78 -7.15
C SER A 108 18.78 12.42 -7.19
N TRP A 109 19.05 13.31 -8.16
CA TRP A 109 20.36 13.98 -8.27
C TRP A 109 20.56 15.11 -7.25
N GLN A 110 19.49 15.60 -6.59
CA GLN A 110 19.60 16.54 -5.48
C GLN A 110 19.70 15.81 -4.14
N GLU A 111 18.96 14.71 -3.99
CA GLU A 111 18.93 13.89 -2.78
C GLU A 111 20.21 13.06 -2.60
N GLY A 112 20.85 12.69 -3.70
CA GLY A 112 22.10 11.91 -3.70
C GLY A 112 21.94 10.43 -3.33
N GLN A 113 20.72 9.99 -3.01
CA GLN A 113 20.37 8.61 -2.69
C GLN A 113 19.21 8.16 -3.58
N HIS A 114 19.23 6.89 -3.99
CA HIS A 114 18.14 6.29 -4.74
C HIS A 114 17.25 5.44 -3.82
N PRO A 115 15.98 5.18 -4.21
CA PRO A 115 15.15 4.24 -3.48
C PRO A 115 15.80 2.88 -3.30
N TYR A 116 15.57 2.31 -2.12
CA TYR A 116 16.05 1.00 -1.73
C TYR A 116 15.00 -0.09 -2.00
N VAL A 117 13.72 0.26 -1.82
CA VAL A 117 12.57 -0.61 -2.10
C VAL A 117 11.55 0.20 -2.89
N VAL A 118 11.00 -0.40 -3.95
CA VAL A 118 9.78 0.06 -4.62
C VAL A 118 8.75 -1.05 -4.58
N VAL A 119 7.50 -0.69 -4.31
CA VAL A 119 6.34 -1.57 -4.39
C VAL A 119 5.35 -0.96 -5.38
N GLU A 120 4.89 -1.74 -6.34
CA GLU A 120 3.79 -1.39 -7.26
C GLU A 120 2.61 -2.34 -7.02
N PHE A 121 1.41 -1.82 -7.20
CA PHE A 121 0.16 -2.55 -7.09
C PHE A 121 -0.44 -2.71 -8.49
N LEU A 122 -0.62 -3.96 -8.92
CA LEU A 122 -1.18 -4.23 -10.23
C LEU A 122 -2.65 -3.83 -10.26
N SER A 123 -2.96 -2.95 -11.21
CA SER A 123 -4.32 -2.69 -11.66
C SER A 123 -4.52 -3.36 -13.03
N PRO A 124 -5.78 -3.66 -13.41
CA PRO A 124 -6.05 -4.25 -14.72
C PRO A 124 -5.53 -3.34 -15.83
N GLY A 125 -4.62 -3.85 -16.67
CA GLY A 125 -4.05 -3.12 -17.80
C GLY A 125 -2.66 -2.54 -17.57
N THR A 126 -2.13 -2.52 -16.34
CA THR A 126 -0.75 -2.02 -16.06
C THR A 126 0.29 -3.14 -16.04
N GLU A 127 -0.12 -4.40 -16.18
CA GLU A 127 0.75 -5.56 -15.94
C GLU A 127 1.96 -5.59 -16.87
N SER A 128 1.82 -5.15 -18.12
CA SER A 128 2.93 -5.11 -19.08
C SER A 128 4.00 -4.08 -18.69
N GLU A 129 3.59 -2.92 -18.18
CA GLU A 129 4.50 -1.86 -17.74
C GLU A 129 5.23 -2.24 -16.45
N ASP A 130 4.49 -2.78 -15.47
CA ASP A 130 5.05 -3.11 -14.16
C ASP A 130 5.91 -4.39 -14.22
N LEU A 131 5.47 -5.44 -14.93
CA LEU A 131 6.23 -6.70 -15.02
C LEU A 131 7.37 -6.64 -16.04
N GLY A 132 7.33 -5.68 -16.97
CA GLY A 132 8.32 -5.54 -18.04
C GLY A 132 8.57 -6.86 -18.76
N ARG A 133 9.84 -7.29 -18.81
CA ARG A 133 10.24 -8.56 -19.47
C ARG A 133 9.68 -9.84 -18.82
N PHE A 134 9.10 -9.75 -17.62
CA PHE A 134 8.50 -10.87 -16.90
C PHE A 134 6.97 -10.94 -17.10
N TYR A 135 6.42 -10.07 -17.93
CA TYR A 135 5.04 -10.17 -18.41
C TYR A 135 4.93 -11.35 -19.39
N ASN A 136 3.91 -12.19 -19.22
CA ASN A 136 3.60 -13.26 -20.16
C ASN A 136 2.28 -12.95 -20.88
N GLU A 137 2.37 -12.51 -22.13
CA GLU A 137 1.21 -12.24 -22.99
C GLU A 137 0.33 -13.48 -23.24
N SER A 138 0.85 -14.70 -23.05
CA SER A 138 0.12 -15.92 -23.38
C SER A 138 -0.99 -16.31 -22.39
N SER A 139 -1.20 -15.57 -21.30
CA SER A 139 -2.31 -15.77 -20.36
C SER A 139 -3.56 -14.91 -20.62
N ASN A 140 -3.49 -13.88 -21.47
CA ASN A 140 -4.60 -12.94 -21.72
C ASN A 140 -4.89 -12.75 -23.22
N LYS A 141 -5.31 -13.82 -23.91
CA LYS A 141 -5.95 -13.67 -25.24
C LYS A 141 -7.47 -13.78 -25.11
N ALA A 142 -8.12 -12.63 -25.08
CA ALA A 142 -9.43 -12.43 -25.69
C ALA A 142 -9.32 -11.21 -26.60
N ASP A 143 -9.30 -11.50 -27.90
CA ASP A 143 -9.60 -10.67 -29.07
C ASP A 143 -9.58 -9.14 -28.91
N ASP A 144 -8.55 -8.50 -29.49
CA ASP A 144 -8.84 -7.37 -30.38
C ASP A 144 -7.76 -7.23 -31.47
N VAL A 145 -8.20 -7.35 -32.72
CA VAL A 145 -7.41 -7.17 -33.93
C VAL A 145 -8.02 -5.98 -34.65
N ASP A 146 -7.40 -4.81 -34.51
CA ASP A 146 -7.16 -3.87 -35.60
C ASP A 146 -6.72 -2.53 -35.02
N ARG A 147 -5.47 -2.16 -35.32
CA ARG A 147 -5.08 -0.78 -35.67
C ARG A 147 -3.62 -0.72 -36.07
N VAL A 148 -3.41 -0.79 -37.39
CA VAL A 148 -2.15 -0.40 -38.02
C VAL A 148 -2.41 0.88 -38.81
N GLU A 149 -1.42 1.78 -38.77
CA GLU A 149 -1.22 2.99 -39.57
C GLU A 149 -1.93 4.27 -39.11
N GLU A 150 -1.21 5.10 -38.36
CA GLU A 150 -0.76 6.40 -38.87
C GLU A 150 0.36 6.97 -37.96
N ILE A 151 1.16 7.91 -38.48
CA ILE A 151 2.21 8.70 -37.80
C ILE A 151 3.66 8.19 -38.00
N GLU A 152 4.11 8.18 -39.26
CA GLU A 152 5.55 8.19 -39.61
C GLU A 152 6.12 9.59 -39.92
N THR A 153 5.33 10.67 -39.81
CA THR A 153 5.73 12.00 -40.29
C THR A 153 5.92 13.09 -39.22
N THR A 154 6.04 12.72 -37.94
CA THR A 154 6.39 13.66 -36.83
C THR A 154 7.51 13.16 -35.90
N ARG A 155 8.18 12.05 -36.24
CA ARG A 155 9.11 11.31 -35.36
C ARG A 155 10.57 11.78 -35.39
N LEU A 156 10.84 13.03 -35.76
CA LEU A 156 12.14 13.65 -35.50
C LEU A 156 11.94 14.58 -34.30
N THR A 157 12.44 14.16 -33.12
CA THR A 157 12.56 14.89 -31.82
C THR A 157 11.58 14.59 -30.66
N ARG A 158 11.08 13.37 -30.45
CA ARG A 158 10.69 12.93 -29.10
C ARG A 158 11.29 11.56 -28.80
N GLN A 159 12.33 11.52 -27.98
CA GLN A 159 12.70 10.28 -27.29
C GLN A 159 11.60 10.01 -26.27
N ASN A 160 11.01 8.83 -26.31
CA ASN A 160 10.04 8.42 -25.29
C ASN A 160 10.79 8.14 -23.97
N PRO A 161 10.22 8.48 -22.81
CA PRO A 161 10.78 8.07 -21.53
C PRO A 161 10.90 6.54 -21.44
N PRO A 162 11.94 6.00 -20.77
CA PRO A 162 12.03 4.58 -20.45
C PRO A 162 10.83 4.06 -19.64
N SER A 163 10.60 2.76 -19.69
CA SER A 163 9.59 2.07 -18.87
C SER A 163 9.92 2.13 -17.38
N LYS A 164 8.91 1.94 -16.50
CA LYS A 164 9.14 1.82 -15.04
C LYS A 164 10.23 0.80 -14.72
N PHE A 165 10.12 -0.38 -15.31
CA PHE A 165 11.06 -1.47 -15.11
C PHE A 165 12.51 -1.08 -15.46
N GLU A 166 12.74 -0.44 -16.61
CA GLU A 166 14.07 0.04 -17.03
C GLU A 166 14.61 1.14 -16.11
N VAL A 167 13.75 2.07 -15.68
CA VAL A 167 14.14 3.14 -14.75
C VAL A 167 14.63 2.54 -13.43
N TYR A 168 13.86 1.61 -12.84
CA TYR A 168 14.21 1.00 -11.56
C TYR A 168 15.47 0.12 -11.67
N GLU A 169 15.62 -0.63 -12.77
CA GLU A 169 16.75 -1.54 -12.97
C GLU A 169 18.05 -0.83 -13.39
N GLU A 170 17.99 0.06 -14.36
CA GLU A 170 19.18 0.55 -15.08
C GLU A 170 19.61 1.94 -14.59
N TYR A 171 18.66 2.83 -14.32
CA TYR A 171 18.92 4.21 -13.91
C TYR A 171 19.09 4.33 -12.39
N LEU A 172 18.07 3.91 -11.64
CA LEU A 172 18.02 4.06 -10.19
C LEU A 172 18.66 2.91 -9.42
N ARG A 173 18.83 1.74 -10.08
CA ARG A 173 19.48 0.56 -9.50
C ARG A 173 18.84 0.14 -8.17
N ILE A 174 17.52 0.14 -8.12
CA ILE A 174 16.75 -0.10 -6.89
C ILE A 174 16.94 -1.56 -6.47
N PRO A 175 17.50 -1.85 -5.27
CA PRO A 175 17.80 -3.22 -4.85
C PRO A 175 16.61 -4.17 -4.82
N HIS A 176 15.44 -3.69 -4.38
CA HIS A 176 14.22 -4.50 -4.25
C HIS A 176 13.06 -3.85 -5.00
N TYR A 177 12.59 -4.54 -6.03
CA TYR A 177 11.37 -4.19 -6.75
C TYR A 177 10.31 -5.26 -6.48
N ILE A 178 9.16 -4.85 -5.96
CA ILE A 178 8.11 -5.75 -5.50
C ILE A 178 6.81 -5.37 -6.18
N ILE A 179 6.07 -6.39 -6.63
CA ILE A 179 4.80 -6.19 -7.33
C ILE A 179 3.74 -7.02 -6.62
N TYR A 180 2.58 -6.43 -6.38
CA TYR A 180 1.46 -7.10 -5.75
C TYR A 180 0.17 -6.95 -6.54
N SER A 181 -0.51 -8.07 -6.81
CA SER A 181 -1.88 -8.05 -7.32
C SER A 181 -2.85 -8.43 -6.22
N ARG A 182 -3.73 -7.50 -5.84
CA ARG A 182 -4.83 -7.80 -4.91
C ARG A 182 -5.86 -8.77 -5.48
N TYR A 183 -5.95 -8.87 -6.82
CA TYR A 183 -6.92 -9.71 -7.51
C TYR A 183 -6.49 -11.18 -7.52
N THR A 184 -5.22 -11.45 -7.82
CA THR A 184 -4.67 -12.82 -7.84
C THR A 184 -3.98 -13.21 -6.53
N GLN A 185 -3.81 -12.25 -5.61
CA GLN A 185 -3.05 -12.40 -4.36
C GLN A 185 -1.61 -12.87 -4.61
N GLN A 186 -1.05 -12.50 -5.76
CA GLN A 186 0.33 -12.78 -6.09
C GLN A 186 1.22 -11.64 -5.65
N LEU A 187 2.27 -12.00 -4.91
CA LEU A 187 3.34 -11.10 -4.50
C LEU A 187 4.60 -11.55 -5.23
N ARG A 188 5.21 -10.68 -6.04
CA ARG A 188 6.41 -10.99 -6.82
C ARG A 188 7.55 -10.11 -6.35
N HIS A 189 8.75 -10.69 -6.26
CA HIS A 189 9.94 -9.98 -5.80
C HIS A 189 11.06 -10.10 -6.83
N PHE A 190 11.54 -8.96 -7.28
CA PHE A 190 12.69 -8.83 -8.14
C PHE A 190 13.82 -8.20 -7.34
N LYS A 191 14.93 -8.93 -7.22
CA LYS A 191 16.14 -8.46 -6.56
C LYS A 191 17.18 -8.09 -7.59
N LEU A 192 17.78 -6.91 -7.47
CA LEU A 192 18.86 -6.49 -8.35
C LEU A 192 20.13 -7.28 -8.01
N ASP A 193 20.66 -8.04 -8.96
CA ASP A 193 21.91 -8.78 -8.85
C ASP A 193 22.72 -8.63 -10.14
N GLY A 194 24.01 -8.29 -10.02
CA GLY A 194 24.87 -8.05 -11.19
C GLY A 194 24.36 -6.99 -12.18
N GLY A 195 23.53 -6.04 -11.70
CA GLY A 195 22.93 -4.99 -12.54
C GLY A 195 21.69 -5.40 -13.32
N ARG A 196 21.08 -6.55 -13.01
CA ARG A 196 19.79 -6.99 -13.55
C ARG A 196 18.90 -7.55 -12.45
N TYR A 197 17.60 -7.38 -12.59
CA TYR A 197 16.60 -7.98 -11.72
C TYR A 197 16.47 -9.47 -11.98
N LEU A 198 16.54 -10.23 -10.89
CA LEU A 198 16.22 -11.65 -10.83
C LEU A 198 14.98 -11.84 -9.97
N GLU A 199 13.97 -12.50 -10.52
CA GLU A 199 12.78 -12.89 -9.75
C GLU A 199 13.17 -13.92 -8.67
N GLN A 200 12.79 -13.63 -7.43
CA GLN A 200 13.05 -14.48 -6.29
C GLN A 200 11.90 -15.47 -6.11
N SER A 201 12.23 -16.74 -5.97
CA SER A 201 11.22 -17.77 -5.71
C SER A 201 10.58 -17.56 -4.34
N GLN A 202 9.26 -17.57 -4.28
CA GLN A 202 8.53 -17.56 -3.01
C GLN A 202 8.48 -18.95 -2.41
N ASN A 203 8.57 -19.02 -1.08
CA ASN A 203 8.31 -20.27 -0.37
C ASN A 203 6.79 -20.52 -0.32
N SER A 204 6.33 -21.64 -0.88
CA SER A 204 4.91 -22.01 -0.91
C SER A 204 4.28 -22.10 0.50
N ASN A 205 5.07 -22.35 1.54
CA ASN A 205 4.60 -22.47 2.92
C ASN A 205 4.56 -21.14 3.68
N ASN A 206 5.22 -20.09 3.15
CA ASN A 206 5.24 -18.76 3.76
C ASN A 206 5.39 -17.74 2.62
N PRO A 207 4.28 -17.22 2.05
CA PRO A 207 4.28 -16.30 0.90
C PRO A 207 4.74 -14.90 1.33
N ARG A 208 5.94 -14.83 1.92
CA ARG A 208 6.58 -13.64 2.44
C ARG A 208 7.94 -13.48 1.80
N ILE A 209 8.26 -12.26 1.46
CA ILE A 209 9.56 -11.84 0.97
C ILE A 209 10.40 -11.44 2.19
N TRP A 210 11.59 -12.01 2.34
CA TRP A 210 12.55 -11.59 3.36
C TRP A 210 13.64 -10.70 2.74
N LEU A 211 13.71 -9.45 3.18
CA LEU A 211 14.73 -8.48 2.76
C LEU A 211 15.90 -8.56 3.75
N ALA A 212 16.85 -9.45 3.49
CA ALA A 212 17.90 -9.81 4.45
C ALA A 212 18.82 -8.65 4.84
N ASP A 213 19.05 -7.73 3.93
CA ASP A 213 19.82 -6.49 4.13
C ASP A 213 19.09 -5.47 5.02
N LEU A 214 17.76 -5.39 4.92
CA LEU A 214 16.92 -4.56 5.78
C LEU A 214 16.44 -5.24 7.07
N GLU A 215 16.64 -6.56 7.19
CA GLU A 215 16.17 -7.39 8.31
C GLU A 215 14.67 -7.28 8.57
N ILE A 216 13.89 -7.24 7.48
CA ILE A 216 12.43 -7.12 7.55
C ILE A 216 11.77 -8.01 6.49
N GLY A 217 10.60 -8.54 6.81
CA GLY A 217 9.78 -9.33 5.89
C GLY A 217 8.58 -8.54 5.39
N LEU A 218 8.13 -8.82 4.17
CA LEU A 218 6.88 -8.30 3.61
C LEU A 218 6.00 -9.47 3.20
N GLY A 219 4.72 -9.43 3.53
CA GLY A 219 3.79 -10.50 3.18
C GLY A 219 2.36 -10.04 3.05
N ILE A 220 1.53 -10.96 2.57
CA ILE A 220 0.08 -10.76 2.47
C ILE A 220 -0.57 -11.14 3.81
N TRP A 221 -1.17 -10.14 4.45
CA TRP A 221 -1.89 -10.22 5.70
C TRP A 221 -3.40 -10.07 5.44
N SER A 222 -4.17 -11.08 5.83
CA SER A 222 -5.63 -11.04 5.81
C SER A 222 -6.14 -10.40 7.09
N GLY A 223 -6.75 -9.22 6.99
CA GLY A 223 -7.23 -8.48 8.16
C GLY A 223 -7.95 -7.19 7.81
N VAL A 224 -8.22 -6.38 8.83
CA VAL A 224 -8.96 -5.12 8.71
C VAL A 224 -8.02 -3.94 8.93
N PHE A 225 -7.98 -3.01 7.99
CA PHE A 225 -7.25 -1.75 8.11
C PHE A 225 -8.19 -0.60 7.75
N GLU A 226 -8.29 0.42 8.60
CA GLU A 226 -9.24 1.53 8.45
C GLU A 226 -10.67 1.04 8.13
N ASP A 227 -11.15 0.07 8.91
CA ASP A 227 -12.47 -0.59 8.77
C ASP A 227 -12.71 -1.38 7.47
N VAL A 228 -11.68 -1.54 6.63
CA VAL A 228 -11.77 -2.30 5.38
C VAL A 228 -11.12 -3.69 5.52
N PRO A 229 -11.91 -4.79 5.47
CA PRO A 229 -11.37 -6.14 5.41
C PRO A 229 -10.76 -6.42 4.03
N SER A 230 -9.50 -6.84 3.98
CA SER A 230 -8.83 -7.19 2.72
C SER A 230 -7.61 -8.10 2.93
N HIS A 231 -6.94 -8.41 1.83
CA HIS A 231 -5.61 -8.99 1.78
C HIS A 231 -4.60 -7.87 1.54
N TRP A 232 -3.98 -7.39 2.61
CA TRP A 232 -3.07 -6.26 2.59
C TRP A 232 -1.62 -6.71 2.59
N LEU A 233 -0.72 -5.99 1.94
CA LEU A 233 0.70 -6.09 2.22
C LEU A 233 1.01 -5.48 3.59
N ARG A 234 1.79 -6.21 4.38
CA ARG A 234 2.18 -5.77 5.72
C ARG A 234 3.59 -6.24 6.06
N TRP A 235 4.34 -5.39 6.74
CA TRP A 235 5.67 -5.74 7.21
C TRP A 235 5.61 -6.72 8.39
N CYS A 236 6.59 -7.61 8.49
CA CYS A 236 6.76 -8.54 9.60
C CYS A 236 8.21 -8.64 10.05
N ASP A 237 8.41 -9.08 11.29
CA ASP A 237 9.73 -9.40 11.84
C ASP A 237 10.27 -10.74 11.29
N ARG A 238 11.44 -11.15 11.81
CA ARG A 238 12.14 -12.38 11.42
C ARG A 238 11.38 -13.64 11.82
N GLU A 239 10.61 -13.56 12.90
CA GLU A 239 9.77 -14.62 13.44
C GLU A 239 8.45 -14.74 12.68
N GLY A 240 8.11 -13.76 11.84
CA GLY A 240 6.88 -13.71 11.05
C GLY A 240 5.71 -13.03 11.77
N ASN A 241 5.95 -12.33 12.87
CA ASN A 241 4.93 -11.51 13.52
C ASN A 241 4.72 -10.23 12.73
N TRP A 242 3.45 -9.89 12.48
CA TRP A 242 3.09 -8.68 11.76
C TRP A 242 3.40 -7.44 12.60
N LEU A 243 4.05 -6.46 11.99
CA LEU A 243 4.36 -5.21 12.65
C LEU A 243 3.10 -4.36 12.81
N LEU A 244 2.91 -3.84 14.01
CA LEU A 244 1.73 -3.05 14.38
C LEU A 244 1.80 -1.64 13.82
N THR A 245 0.64 -1.12 13.43
CA THR A 245 0.41 0.31 13.27
C THR A 245 0.56 1.01 14.64
N ASP A 246 0.72 2.31 14.60
CA ASP A 246 0.66 3.17 15.77
C ASP A 246 -0.66 3.04 16.54
N THR A 247 -1.80 2.95 15.84
CA THR A 247 -3.12 2.77 16.48
C THR A 247 -3.24 1.42 17.19
N GLU A 248 -2.85 0.33 16.54
CA GLU A 248 -2.87 -1.01 17.17
C GLU A 248 -1.91 -1.07 18.36
N GLN A 249 -0.73 -0.46 18.25
CA GLN A 249 0.24 -0.38 19.35
C GLN A 249 -0.34 0.38 20.55
N ALA A 250 -0.94 1.55 20.32
CA ALA A 250 -1.56 2.35 21.38
C ALA A 250 -2.73 1.63 22.04
N GLN A 251 -3.52 0.88 21.26
CA GLN A 251 -4.62 0.08 21.78
C GLN A 251 -4.10 -1.08 22.66
N LEU A 252 -3.06 -1.79 22.20
CA LEU A 252 -2.41 -2.85 22.98
C LEU A 252 -1.84 -2.32 24.29
N GLU A 253 -1.15 -1.17 24.27
CA GLU A 253 -0.61 -0.52 25.47
C GLU A 253 -1.72 -0.13 26.46
N LYS A 254 -2.83 0.41 25.94
CA LYS A 254 -4.00 0.74 26.75
C LYS A 254 -4.61 -0.50 27.41
N GLU A 255 -4.77 -1.58 26.67
CA GLU A 255 -5.30 -2.85 27.18
C GLU A 255 -4.39 -3.45 28.25
N GLN A 256 -3.08 -3.44 28.01
CA GLN A 256 -2.09 -3.91 28.99
C GLN A 256 -2.09 -3.06 30.26
N ALA A 257 -2.14 -1.73 30.14
CA ALA A 257 -2.22 -0.83 31.28
C ALA A 257 -3.52 -1.06 32.09
N GLN A 258 -4.65 -1.23 31.42
CA GLN A 258 -5.93 -1.56 32.07
C GLN A 258 -5.88 -2.92 32.78
N ALA A 259 -5.29 -3.94 32.17
CA ALA A 259 -5.13 -5.25 32.78
C ALA A 259 -4.23 -5.19 34.03
N GLN A 260 -3.14 -4.43 33.98
CA GLN A 260 -2.25 -4.22 35.13
C GLN A 260 -2.97 -3.49 36.28
N LEU A 261 -3.72 -2.44 35.99
CA LEU A 261 -4.52 -1.72 36.99
C LEU A 261 -5.59 -2.64 37.62
N ARG A 262 -6.26 -3.45 36.80
CA ARG A 262 -7.23 -4.45 37.27
C ARG A 262 -6.60 -5.47 38.20
N GLN A 263 -5.43 -6.00 37.85
CA GLN A 263 -4.70 -6.95 38.69
C GLN A 263 -4.22 -6.30 40.00
N ALA A 264 -3.73 -5.06 39.95
CA ALA A 264 -3.31 -4.32 41.13
C ALA A 264 -4.49 -4.06 42.08
N ALA A 265 -5.64 -3.64 41.54
CA ALA A 265 -6.87 -3.45 42.31
C ALA A 265 -7.33 -4.74 42.98
N GLN A 266 -7.29 -5.88 42.28
CA GLN A 266 -7.61 -7.19 42.84
C GLN A 266 -6.67 -7.59 43.98
N ASN A 267 -5.37 -7.35 43.81
CA ASN A 267 -4.40 -7.64 44.86
C ASN A 267 -4.64 -6.78 46.11
N LEU A 268 -4.90 -5.47 45.95
CA LEU A 268 -5.20 -4.57 47.08
C LEU A 268 -6.51 -4.95 47.77
N LEU A 269 -7.54 -5.31 47.01
CA LEU A 269 -8.81 -5.81 47.57
C LEU A 269 -8.59 -7.09 48.39
N ALA A 270 -7.76 -8.01 47.91
CA ALA A 270 -7.41 -9.23 48.63
C ALA A 270 -6.65 -8.97 49.95
N THR A 271 -5.98 -7.81 50.09
CA THR A 271 -5.39 -7.38 51.37
C THR A 271 -6.41 -6.78 52.34
N GLY A 272 -7.68 -6.68 51.95
CA GLY A 272 -8.77 -6.14 52.78
C GLY A 272 -8.95 -4.62 52.65
N MET A 273 -8.37 -3.97 51.63
CA MET A 273 -8.62 -2.55 51.38
C MET A 273 -10.02 -2.32 50.79
N GLU A 274 -10.66 -1.25 51.21
CA GLU A 274 -11.93 -0.79 50.66
C GLU A 274 -11.74 -0.13 49.28
N VAL A 275 -12.78 -0.16 48.44
CA VAL A 275 -12.77 0.41 47.07
C VAL A 275 -12.30 1.87 47.03
N SER A 276 -12.69 2.68 48.03
CA SER A 276 -12.27 4.09 48.12
C SER A 276 -10.76 4.25 48.33
N GLN A 277 -10.15 3.38 49.14
CA GLN A 277 -8.71 3.38 49.39
C GLN A 277 -7.94 2.92 48.16
N ILE A 278 -8.45 1.91 47.45
CA ILE A 278 -7.86 1.42 46.20
C ILE A 278 -7.92 2.52 45.12
N ALA A 279 -9.04 3.23 45.02
CA ALA A 279 -9.22 4.35 44.09
C ALA A 279 -8.19 5.47 44.35
N GLU A 280 -7.95 5.82 45.62
CA GLU A 280 -6.90 6.78 45.99
C GLU A 280 -5.50 6.30 45.60
N ILE A 281 -5.13 5.05 45.91
CA ILE A 281 -3.80 4.49 45.64
C ILE A 281 -3.50 4.41 44.13
N LEU A 282 -4.48 3.98 43.34
CA LEU A 282 -4.31 3.82 41.89
C LEU A 282 -4.62 5.10 41.10
N CYS A 283 -5.01 6.18 41.78
CA CYS A 283 -5.44 7.45 41.18
C CYS A 283 -6.57 7.24 40.16
N LEU A 284 -7.56 6.42 40.52
CA LEU A 284 -8.75 6.11 39.72
C LEU A 284 -10.02 6.62 40.42
N SER A 285 -11.14 6.70 39.70
CA SER A 285 -12.44 6.90 40.34
C SER A 285 -12.94 5.61 41.00
N ALA A 286 -13.78 5.75 42.04
CA ALA A 286 -14.40 4.59 42.69
C ALA A 286 -15.24 3.76 41.70
N GLU A 287 -15.86 4.42 40.70
CA GLU A 287 -16.62 3.77 39.62
C GLU A 287 -15.71 2.94 38.71
N GLN A 288 -14.53 3.45 38.34
CA GLN A 288 -13.54 2.71 37.54
C GLN A 288 -13.04 1.47 38.29
N VAL A 289 -12.77 1.61 39.59
CA VAL A 289 -12.37 0.48 40.44
C VAL A 289 -13.50 -0.54 40.58
N GLN A 290 -14.76 -0.10 40.79
CA GLN A 290 -15.91 -1.00 40.84
C GLN A 290 -16.13 -1.74 39.53
N ALA A 291 -15.96 -1.09 38.39
CA ALA A 291 -16.08 -1.70 37.06
C ALA A 291 -15.09 -2.85 36.83
N PHE A 292 -13.93 -2.84 37.50
CA PHE A 292 -12.98 -3.97 37.45
C PHE A 292 -13.52 -5.26 38.09
N PHE A 293 -14.49 -5.16 38.99
CA PHE A 293 -15.04 -6.27 39.77
C PHE A 293 -16.46 -6.66 39.38
N GLN A 294 -17.20 -5.82 38.66
CA GLN A 294 -18.45 -6.19 38.05
C GLN A 294 -18.13 -7.10 36.84
N ARG A 295 -18.48 -8.39 36.92
CA ARG A 295 -18.36 -9.32 35.79
C ARG A 295 -19.56 -9.18 34.85
N GLU A 296 -19.27 -9.35 33.56
CA GLU A 296 -20.19 -9.88 32.54
C GLU A 296 -20.94 -11.13 33.00
#